data_AF-A0A852Z787-F1
#
_entry.id   AF-A0A852Z787-F1
#
_cell.length_a   1.000
_cell.length_b   1.000
_cell.length_c   1.000
_cell.angle_alpha   90.00
_cell.angle_beta   90.00
_cell.angle_gamma   90.00
#
_symmetry.space_group_name_H-M   'P 1'
#
loop_
_entity.id
_entity.type
_entity.pdbx_description
1 polymer ?
#
loop_
_entity_poly.entity_id
_entity_poly.type
_entity_poly.pdbx_seq_one_letter_code
_entity_poly.pdbx_strand_id
1 'polypeptide(L)'
;MTLWQVRTRVRDIPGKLAQLATALGAVRGNVVGIDVHGCDLEHVHDDLFVDVPEAIDAGDLARALASTDGADRADNAGDTAGAEPVRVRRARVQELVDGPSQALTLAARLVEDPAALPGLLCGLVGADSADLCGHPPPDSPHHLTVGWPGRRGFVVVHREWAPFTWVERARVDRLVAVAAVVARDQANAGDRVVLPDGSRLRIRLGGPEDAGHVADLLTRCSRSAREARFVADDGERLPVRWLERLAAPPEGFSLLAFAESGQLVGMAQCLPQDAPQDRSGGAHEVGLLVEDGWQRHGIGTLLVRGLARRALADGVTELVAVSTAAQAGRAGTERLFARAGLPVLTKYADGVWEARARLRTDARGEPVSAADLHSAVLRGEAAVRAWARSTAR
;
A
#
# COMPACT_ATOMS: atom_id res chain seq x y z
N MET A 1 -15.45 1.46 40.89
CA MET A 1 -15.90 2.36 39.80
C MET A 1 -15.58 1.72 38.46
N THR A 2 -16.41 1.93 37.45
CA THR A 2 -16.31 1.30 36.13
C THR A 2 -16.34 2.34 35.01
N LEU A 3 -15.23 2.46 34.27
CA LEU A 3 -15.11 3.27 33.05
C LEU A 3 -15.76 2.68 31.77
N TRP A 4 -16.76 3.35 31.21
CA TRP A 4 -17.42 2.97 29.95
C TRP A 4 -17.12 3.97 28.85
N GLN A 5 -17.08 3.50 27.60
CA GLN A 5 -17.17 4.35 26.42
C GLN A 5 -18.59 4.24 25.88
N VAL A 6 -19.21 5.39 25.61
CA VAL A 6 -20.55 5.48 25.07
C VAL A 6 -20.51 6.32 23.80
N ARG A 7 -21.11 5.80 22.74
CA ARG A 7 -21.40 6.57 21.52
C ARG A 7 -22.88 6.82 21.44
N THR A 8 -23.25 8.09 21.36
CA THR A 8 -24.62 8.53 21.14
C THR A 8 -24.68 9.53 19.99
N ARG A 9 -25.79 9.56 19.27
CA ARG A 9 -26.02 10.52 18.20
C ARG A 9 -26.98 11.59 18.72
N VAL A 10 -26.54 12.84 18.74
CA VAL A 10 -27.35 13.96 19.25
C VAL A 10 -27.46 15.06 18.21
N ARG A 11 -28.53 15.86 18.31
CA ARG A 11 -28.64 17.08 17.51
C ARG A 11 -27.60 18.10 17.96
N ASP A 12 -26.98 18.77 17.01
CA ASP A 12 -26.01 19.83 17.25
C ASP A 12 -26.72 21.17 17.52
N ILE A 13 -27.42 21.23 18.66
CA ILE A 13 -28.12 22.43 19.13
C ILE A 13 -27.80 22.70 20.61
N PRO A 14 -27.83 23.97 21.04
CA PRO A 14 -27.60 24.32 22.44
C PRO A 14 -28.50 23.54 23.40
N GLY A 15 -27.93 23.08 24.52
CA GLY A 15 -28.65 22.38 25.58
C GLY A 15 -28.71 20.86 25.47
N LYS A 16 -28.41 20.26 24.30
CA LYS A 16 -28.41 18.80 24.14
C LYS A 16 -27.38 18.10 25.02
N LEU A 17 -26.16 18.61 25.05
CA LEU A 17 -25.12 18.09 25.94
C LEU A 17 -25.49 18.24 27.43
N ALA A 18 -26.22 19.29 27.80
CA ALA A 18 -26.68 19.48 29.18
C ALA A 18 -27.76 18.43 29.57
N GLN A 19 -28.62 18.04 28.63
CA GLN A 19 -29.57 16.96 28.81
C GLN A 19 -28.85 15.62 29.01
N LEU A 20 -27.83 15.32 28.19
CA LEU A 20 -26.99 14.14 28.36
C LEU A 20 -26.30 14.12 29.74
N ALA A 21 -25.69 15.23 30.13
CA ALA A 21 -25.03 15.35 31.43
C ALA A 21 -26.02 15.15 32.60
N THR A 22 -27.24 15.66 32.48
CA THR A 22 -28.30 15.47 33.50
C THR A 22 -28.70 14.00 33.62
N ALA A 23 -28.88 13.31 32.50
CA ALA A 23 -29.20 11.89 32.48
C ALA A 23 -28.09 11.02 33.08
N LEU A 24 -26.82 11.33 32.76
CA LEU A 24 -25.67 10.67 33.39
C LEU A 24 -25.59 10.94 34.90
N GLY A 25 -25.90 12.16 35.34
CA GLY A 25 -25.95 12.51 36.75
C GLY A 25 -26.95 11.67 37.55
N ALA A 26 -28.09 11.30 36.94
CA ALA A 26 -29.10 10.44 37.58
C ALA A 26 -28.60 9.03 37.89
N VAL A 27 -27.63 8.51 37.12
CA VAL A 27 -26.95 7.24 37.37
C VAL A 27 -25.60 7.41 38.09
N ARG A 28 -25.34 8.62 38.61
CA ARG A 28 -24.09 9.02 39.28
C ARG A 28 -22.85 8.85 38.36
N GLY A 29 -23.04 9.01 37.06
CA GLY A 29 -21.97 8.96 36.07
C GLY A 29 -21.19 10.26 35.98
N ASN A 30 -19.87 10.15 35.90
CA ASN A 30 -18.94 11.25 35.72
C ASN A 30 -18.29 11.17 34.33
N VAL A 31 -18.44 12.20 33.51
CA VAL A 31 -17.78 12.28 32.19
C VAL A 31 -16.33 12.66 32.40
N VAL A 32 -15.41 11.75 32.10
CA VAL A 32 -13.96 11.95 32.25
C VAL A 32 -13.26 12.26 30.92
N GLY A 33 -13.95 12.06 29.80
CA GLY A 33 -13.47 12.39 28.47
C GLY A 33 -14.63 12.50 27.48
N ILE A 34 -14.46 13.32 26.46
CA ILE A 34 -15.44 13.52 25.40
C ILE A 34 -14.72 13.77 24.07
N ASP A 35 -15.18 13.08 23.04
CA ASP A 35 -14.85 13.35 21.65
C ASP A 35 -16.15 13.59 20.87
N VAL A 36 -16.17 14.64 20.05
CA VAL A 36 -17.34 14.98 19.22
C VAL A 36 -16.98 14.74 17.76
N HIS A 37 -17.76 13.91 17.08
CA HIS A 37 -17.58 13.57 15.68
C HIS A 37 -18.78 14.04 14.86
N GLY A 38 -18.58 14.98 13.94
CA GLY A 38 -19.64 15.38 13.01
C GLY A 38 -20.16 14.20 12.19
N CYS A 39 -21.48 14.05 12.08
CA CYS A 39 -22.10 13.03 11.24
C CYS A 39 -22.91 13.59 10.07
N ASP A 40 -23.66 14.68 10.28
CA ASP A 40 -24.30 15.46 9.22
C ASP A 40 -24.47 16.92 9.66
N LEU A 41 -25.28 17.69 8.92
CA LEU A 41 -25.47 19.12 9.15
C LEU A 41 -26.24 19.44 10.45
N GLU A 42 -26.98 18.47 10.99
CA GLU A 42 -27.85 18.68 12.15
C GLU A 42 -27.44 17.85 13.36
N HIS A 43 -26.57 16.86 13.18
CA HIS A 43 -26.22 15.88 14.20
C HIS A 43 -24.70 15.68 14.34
N VAL A 44 -24.33 15.30 15.55
CA VAL A 44 -22.99 14.83 15.92
C VAL A 44 -23.08 13.49 16.64
N HIS A 45 -22.01 12.70 16.56
CA HIS A 45 -21.76 11.58 17.45
C HIS A 45 -20.89 12.04 18.61
N ASP A 46 -21.41 11.94 19.83
CA ASP A 46 -20.65 12.16 21.04
C ASP A 46 -20.14 10.82 21.56
N ASP A 47 -18.81 10.72 21.64
CA ASP A 47 -18.08 9.63 22.28
C ASP A 47 -17.68 10.05 23.69
N LEU A 48 -18.41 9.55 24.67
CA LEU A 48 -18.27 9.88 26.07
C LEU A 48 -17.52 8.76 26.80
N PHE A 49 -16.47 9.12 27.54
CA PHE A 49 -15.88 8.24 28.54
C PHE A 49 -16.49 8.57 29.90
N VAL A 50 -17.26 7.63 30.44
CA VAL A 50 -18.07 7.82 31.65
C VAL A 50 -17.62 6.86 32.73
N ASP A 51 -17.24 7.38 33.89
CA ASP A 51 -16.99 6.60 35.10
C ASP A 51 -18.27 6.50 35.93
N VAL A 52 -18.72 5.29 36.25
CA VAL A 52 -19.96 5.03 36.99
C VAL A 52 -19.73 4.09 38.18
N PRO A 53 -20.63 4.03 39.17
CA PRO A 53 -20.59 3.02 40.22
C PRO A 53 -20.61 1.59 39.65
N GLU A 54 -19.96 0.63 40.32
CA GLU A 54 -19.87 -0.77 39.87
C GLU A 54 -21.22 -1.47 39.70
N ALA A 55 -22.26 -0.99 40.37
CA ALA A 55 -23.61 -1.52 40.24
C ALA A 55 -24.31 -1.13 38.92
N ILE A 56 -23.79 -0.13 38.20
CA ILE A 56 -24.36 0.34 36.93
C ILE A 56 -23.73 -0.44 35.78
N ASP A 57 -24.58 -1.13 35.02
CA ASP A 57 -24.17 -1.90 33.84
C ASP A 57 -24.36 -1.13 32.52
N ALA A 58 -23.98 -1.76 31.41
CA ALA A 58 -24.11 -1.17 30.07
C ALA A 58 -25.57 -0.86 29.70
N GLY A 59 -26.52 -1.68 30.16
CA GLY A 59 -27.94 -1.53 29.87
C GLY A 59 -28.58 -0.39 30.65
N ASP A 60 -28.17 -0.18 31.91
CA ASP A 60 -28.54 0.99 32.70
C ASP A 60 -28.08 2.29 32.02
N LEU A 61 -26.83 2.33 31.57
CA LEU A 61 -26.25 3.49 30.91
C LEU A 61 -26.93 3.79 29.56
N ALA A 62 -27.16 2.75 28.74
CA ALA A 62 -27.88 2.89 27.49
C ALA A 62 -29.32 3.38 27.70
N ARG A 63 -30.03 2.86 28.72
CA ARG A 63 -31.40 3.30 29.06
C ARG A 63 -31.43 4.75 29.53
N ALA A 64 -30.50 5.14 30.40
CA ALA A 64 -30.41 6.51 30.90
C ALA A 64 -30.27 7.51 29.75
N LEU A 65 -29.39 7.20 28.79
CA LEU A 65 -29.12 8.07 27.65
C LEU A 65 -30.18 7.99 26.54
N ALA A 66 -30.77 6.82 26.27
CA ALA A 66 -31.86 6.72 25.29
C ALA A 66 -33.10 7.54 25.68
N SER A 67 -33.25 7.86 26.98
CA SER A 67 -34.35 8.70 27.47
C SER A 67 -34.22 10.18 27.07
N THR A 68 -33.02 10.67 26.75
CA THR A 68 -32.80 12.07 26.35
C THR A 68 -33.23 12.34 24.91
N ASP A 69 -33.18 11.33 24.05
CA ASP A 69 -33.65 11.41 22.66
C ASP A 69 -35.19 11.35 22.57
N GLY A 70 -35.83 10.70 23.55
CA GLY A 70 -37.29 10.56 23.63
C GLY A 70 -38.03 11.87 23.92
N ALA A 71 -37.39 12.86 24.55
CA ALA A 71 -38.02 14.14 24.86
C ALA A 71 -38.29 14.99 23.60
N ASP A 72 -37.45 14.87 22.57
CA ASP A 72 -37.63 15.54 21.27
C ASP A 72 -38.64 14.81 20.34
N ARG A 73 -39.02 13.56 20.67
CA ARG A 73 -40.00 12.78 19.88
C ARG A 73 -41.42 13.32 19.99
N ALA A 74 -41.72 14.09 21.05
CA ALA A 74 -43.04 14.67 21.25
C ALA A 74 -43.37 15.79 20.24
N ASP A 75 -42.37 16.44 19.66
CA ASP A 75 -42.56 17.59 18.76
C ASP A 75 -42.55 17.23 17.26
N ASN A 76 -42.11 16.03 16.86
CA ASN A 76 -42.10 15.60 15.45
C ASN A 76 -42.50 14.11 15.31
N ALA A 77 -43.81 13.87 15.20
CA ALA A 77 -44.42 12.53 15.04
C ALA A 77 -44.17 11.83 13.67
N GLY A 78 -43.19 12.29 12.88
CA GLY A 78 -43.04 11.91 11.47
C GLY A 78 -41.79 11.12 11.09
N ASP A 79 -40.75 11.07 11.92
CA ASP A 79 -39.46 10.50 11.49
C ASP A 79 -38.88 9.53 12.55
N THR A 80 -39.39 8.30 12.54
CA THR A 80 -38.89 7.18 13.37
C THR A 80 -37.80 6.37 12.68
N ALA A 81 -37.37 6.75 11.46
CA ALA A 81 -36.49 5.93 10.63
C ALA A 81 -34.98 6.20 10.82
N GLY A 82 -34.58 7.23 11.59
CA GLY A 82 -33.18 7.68 11.69
C GLY A 82 -32.52 7.61 13.07
N ALA A 83 -33.20 7.09 14.11
CA ALA A 83 -32.64 7.08 15.47
C ALA A 83 -31.63 5.92 15.66
N GLU A 84 -30.33 6.23 15.62
CA GLU A 84 -29.29 5.24 15.90
C GLU A 84 -29.25 4.91 17.41
N PRO A 85 -29.14 3.63 17.81
CA PRO A 85 -29.10 3.27 19.22
C PRO A 85 -27.86 3.81 19.93
N VAL A 86 -28.01 4.13 21.22
CA VAL A 86 -26.87 4.38 22.12
C VAL A 86 -26.02 3.12 22.21
N ARG A 87 -24.74 3.22 21.85
CA ARG A 87 -23.79 2.10 21.86
C ARG A 87 -22.87 2.24 23.05
N VAL A 88 -22.66 1.16 23.80
CA VAL A 88 -21.88 1.17 25.03
C VAL A 88 -20.87 0.03 24.99
N ARG A 89 -19.61 0.30 25.35
CA ARG A 89 -18.62 -0.75 25.62
C ARG A 89 -17.77 -0.41 26.83
N ARG A 90 -17.10 -1.43 27.38
CA ARG A 90 -16.11 -1.23 28.43
C ARG A 90 -14.91 -0.45 27.89
N ALA A 91 -14.44 0.55 28.62
CA ALA A 91 -13.26 1.34 28.28
C ALA A 91 -12.11 1.08 29.26
N ARG A 92 -10.89 1.35 28.80
CA ARG A 92 -9.66 1.25 29.59
C ARG A 92 -9.07 2.62 29.86
N VAL A 93 -8.37 2.77 30.96
CA VAL A 93 -7.78 4.07 31.39
C VAL A 93 -6.79 4.62 30.35
N GLN A 94 -6.10 3.75 29.62
CA GLN A 94 -5.15 4.14 28.57
C GLN A 94 -5.83 4.84 27.37
N GLU A 95 -7.16 4.70 27.24
CA GLU A 95 -7.96 5.33 26.19
C GLU A 95 -8.38 6.77 26.56
N LEU A 96 -8.07 7.23 27.78
CA LEU A 96 -8.32 8.62 28.21
C LEU A 96 -7.21 9.59 27.79
N VAL A 97 -6.18 9.11 27.08
CA VAL A 97 -5.16 9.98 26.48
C VAL A 97 -5.85 10.80 25.38
N ASP A 98 -5.58 12.11 25.34
CA ASP A 98 -6.17 12.96 24.32
C ASP A 98 -5.77 12.51 22.91
N GLY A 99 -6.72 12.61 21.97
CA GLY A 99 -6.53 12.18 20.59
C GLY A 99 -5.28 12.75 19.91
N PRO A 100 -4.98 14.06 20.03
CA PRO A 100 -3.75 14.65 19.49
C PRO A 100 -2.46 14.01 20.00
N SER A 101 -2.30 13.86 21.33
CA SER A 101 -1.11 13.24 21.93
C SER A 101 -0.96 11.77 21.51
N GLN A 102 -2.07 11.04 21.45
CA GLN A 102 -2.06 9.65 20.97
C GLN A 102 -1.65 9.57 19.50
N ALA A 103 -2.20 10.44 18.64
CA ALA A 103 -1.87 10.47 17.21
C ALA A 103 -0.38 10.76 16.96
N LEU A 104 0.21 11.72 17.69
CA LEU A 104 1.66 12.03 17.58
C LEU A 104 2.52 10.85 18.06
N THR A 105 2.12 10.18 19.14
CA THR A 105 2.80 8.98 19.63
C THR A 105 2.78 7.85 18.60
N LEU A 106 1.62 7.61 17.97
CA LEU A 106 1.48 6.58 16.93
C LEU A 106 2.26 6.95 15.66
N ALA A 107 2.31 8.24 15.30
CA ALA A 107 3.12 8.70 14.18
C ALA A 107 4.63 8.50 14.43
N ALA A 108 5.12 8.76 15.64
CA ALA A 108 6.52 8.47 15.99
C ALA A 108 6.84 6.97 15.87
N ARG A 109 5.97 6.10 16.40
CA ARG A 109 6.12 4.64 16.28
C ARG A 109 6.07 4.15 14.84
N LEU A 110 5.23 4.77 14.00
CA LEU A 110 5.14 4.44 12.58
C LEU A 110 6.44 4.75 11.83
N VAL A 111 7.13 5.84 12.21
CA VAL A 111 8.44 6.18 11.64
C VAL A 111 9.50 5.14 12.04
N GLU A 112 9.46 4.67 13.29
CA GLU A 112 10.36 3.63 13.81
C GLU A 112 10.11 2.26 13.18
N ASP A 113 8.84 1.85 13.08
CA ASP A 113 8.42 0.57 12.50
C ASP A 113 7.20 0.74 11.58
N PRO A 114 7.42 0.94 10.27
CA PRO A 114 6.34 1.04 9.29
C PRO A 114 5.52 -0.25 9.13
N ALA A 115 6.06 -1.41 9.51
CA ALA A 115 5.35 -2.68 9.39
C ALA A 115 4.25 -2.82 10.47
N ALA A 116 4.33 -2.04 11.55
CA ALA A 116 3.32 -2.00 12.61
C ALA A 116 2.04 -1.24 12.22
N LEU A 117 1.95 -0.66 11.02
CA LEU A 117 0.82 0.15 10.57
C LEU A 117 -0.56 -0.45 10.92
N PRO A 118 -0.87 -1.74 10.67
CA PRO A 118 -2.17 -2.31 11.03
C PRO A 118 -2.53 -2.13 12.51
N GLY A 119 -1.60 -2.47 13.41
CA GLY A 119 -1.82 -2.33 14.86
C GLY A 119 -1.89 -0.86 15.30
N LEU A 120 -1.12 0.02 14.66
CA LEU A 120 -1.18 1.46 14.92
C LEU A 120 -2.52 2.06 14.50
N LEU A 121 -3.09 1.61 13.38
CA LEU A 121 -4.45 2.00 12.97
C LEU A 121 -5.49 1.52 13.98
N CYS A 122 -5.39 0.28 14.50
CA CYS A 122 -6.28 -0.17 15.58
C CYS A 122 -6.20 0.74 16.80
N GLY A 123 -4.98 1.11 17.20
CA GLY A 123 -4.76 2.03 18.32
C GLY A 123 -5.36 3.42 18.09
N LEU A 124 -5.25 3.96 16.86
CA LEU A 124 -5.70 5.31 16.51
C LEU A 124 -7.22 5.49 16.61
N VAL A 125 -7.98 4.46 16.23
CA VAL A 125 -9.45 4.53 16.17
C VAL A 125 -10.14 3.56 17.14
N GLY A 126 -9.40 2.96 18.08
CA GLY A 126 -9.96 2.02 19.05
C GLY A 126 -10.67 0.84 18.40
N ALA A 127 -10.05 0.23 17.38
CA ALA A 127 -10.59 -0.92 16.66
C ALA A 127 -10.15 -2.24 17.29
N ASP A 128 -10.87 -3.32 16.94
CA ASP A 128 -10.68 -4.64 17.53
C ASP A 128 -9.56 -5.43 16.83
N SER A 129 -9.46 -5.32 15.50
CA SER A 129 -8.44 -5.99 14.70
C SER A 129 -8.10 -5.22 13.42
N ALA A 130 -6.98 -5.58 12.81
CA ALA A 130 -6.61 -5.13 11.46
C ALA A 130 -5.98 -6.28 10.69
N ASP A 131 -6.48 -6.48 9.47
CA ASP A 131 -6.10 -7.59 8.60
C ASP A 131 -5.51 -7.10 7.28
N LEU A 132 -4.69 -7.96 6.67
CA LEU A 132 -4.08 -7.74 5.37
C LEU A 132 -4.87 -8.44 4.28
N CYS A 133 -5.36 -7.68 3.30
CA CYS A 133 -6.15 -8.23 2.20
C CYS A 133 -5.54 -7.87 0.84
N GLY A 134 -5.57 -8.82 -0.10
CA GLY A 134 -5.13 -8.58 -1.48
C GLY A 134 -6.15 -7.84 -2.35
N HIS A 135 -7.39 -7.69 -1.88
CA HIS A 135 -8.44 -6.85 -2.50
C HIS A 135 -9.21 -6.13 -1.40
N PRO A 136 -9.87 -5.00 -1.71
CA PRO A 136 -10.77 -4.38 -0.74
C PRO A 136 -11.94 -5.34 -0.46
N PRO A 137 -12.33 -5.54 0.81
CA PRO A 137 -13.55 -6.25 1.15
C PRO A 137 -14.80 -5.43 0.74
N PRO A 138 -16.00 -6.04 0.79
CA PRO A 138 -17.25 -5.30 0.63
C PRO A 138 -17.36 -4.14 1.62
N ASP A 139 -17.98 -3.05 1.18
CA ASP A 139 -18.16 -1.87 2.02
C ASP A 139 -19.03 -2.19 3.25
N SER A 140 -18.58 -1.73 4.41
CA SER A 140 -19.24 -1.94 5.68
C SER A 140 -18.95 -0.76 6.60
N PRO A 141 -19.95 -0.24 7.32
CA PRO A 141 -19.72 0.83 8.29
C PRO A 141 -18.76 0.40 9.42
N HIS A 142 -18.63 -0.90 9.68
CA HIS A 142 -17.73 -1.51 10.68
C HIS A 142 -16.33 -1.81 10.15
N HIS A 143 -16.08 -1.55 8.85
CA HIS A 143 -14.77 -1.69 8.23
C HIS A 143 -14.21 -0.34 7.81
N LEU A 144 -12.89 -0.23 7.91
CA LEU A 144 -12.12 0.87 7.33
C LEU A 144 -10.98 0.27 6.52
N THR A 145 -11.05 0.46 5.20
CA THR A 145 -10.07 -0.10 4.24
C THR A 145 -9.17 0.99 3.71
N VAL A 146 -7.86 0.81 3.82
CA VAL A 146 -6.84 1.71 3.25
C VAL A 146 -5.80 0.91 2.47
N GLY A 147 -5.19 1.53 1.45
CA GLY A 147 -4.07 0.91 0.74
C GLY A 147 -2.83 0.82 1.64
N TRP A 148 -2.05 -0.26 1.52
CA TRP A 148 -0.79 -0.40 2.25
C TRP A 148 0.30 0.48 1.62
N PRO A 149 0.85 1.50 2.32
CA PRO A 149 1.83 2.39 1.71
C PRO A 149 3.12 1.67 1.34
N GLY A 150 3.52 1.80 0.08
CA GLY A 150 4.74 1.21 -0.43
C GLY A 150 4.71 -0.32 -0.52
N ARG A 151 3.54 -0.98 -0.58
CA ARG A 151 3.35 -2.40 -0.94
C ARG A 151 2.02 -2.58 -1.67
N ARG A 152 1.80 -3.74 -2.29
CA ARG A 152 0.48 -4.11 -2.80
C ARG A 152 -0.42 -4.60 -1.66
N GLY A 153 -1.72 -4.31 -1.78
CA GLY A 153 -2.75 -4.78 -0.85
C GLY A 153 -3.35 -3.67 0.01
N PHE A 154 -4.22 -4.09 0.91
CA PHE A 154 -5.03 -3.23 1.75
C PHE A 154 -4.90 -3.64 3.21
N VAL A 155 -4.92 -2.64 4.09
CA VAL A 155 -5.18 -2.85 5.52
C VAL A 155 -6.67 -2.65 5.74
N VAL A 156 -7.32 -3.63 6.34
CA VAL A 156 -8.73 -3.59 6.72
C VAL A 156 -8.81 -3.56 8.23
N VAL A 157 -9.26 -2.45 8.78
CA VAL A 157 -9.49 -2.28 10.22
C VAL A 157 -10.94 -2.62 10.52
N HIS A 158 -11.18 -3.46 11.54
CA HIS A 158 -12.51 -3.93 11.92
C HIS A 158 -12.87 -3.47 13.34
N ARG A 159 -14.10 -3.01 13.52
CA ARG A 159 -14.65 -2.67 14.84
C ARG A 159 -16.11 -3.07 14.98
N GLU A 160 -16.42 -3.90 15.96
CA GLU A 160 -17.76 -4.48 16.16
C GLU A 160 -18.70 -3.51 16.88
N TRP A 161 -18.26 -2.91 17.98
CA TRP A 161 -19.16 -2.21 18.91
C TRP A 161 -19.82 -0.94 18.31
N ALA A 162 -19.14 -0.28 17.35
CA ALA A 162 -19.66 0.90 16.67
C ALA A 162 -19.09 1.10 15.25
N PRO A 163 -19.92 1.57 14.29
CA PRO A 163 -19.49 2.06 12.98
C PRO A 163 -18.34 3.06 13.03
N PHE A 164 -17.48 3.13 12.03
CA PHE A 164 -16.49 4.23 11.92
C PHE A 164 -17.13 5.52 11.41
N THR A 165 -16.89 6.61 12.14
CA THR A 165 -17.30 7.97 11.77
C THR A 165 -16.42 8.52 10.65
N TRP A 166 -16.89 9.58 9.99
CA TRP A 166 -16.11 10.31 8.99
C TRP A 166 -14.82 10.91 9.56
N VAL A 167 -14.85 11.37 10.82
CA VAL A 167 -13.69 11.93 11.51
C VAL A 167 -12.63 10.86 11.75
N GLU A 168 -13.03 9.65 12.17
CA GLU A 168 -12.12 8.52 12.36
C GLU A 168 -11.48 8.08 11.04
N ARG A 169 -12.27 8.02 9.95
CA ARG A 169 -11.75 7.74 8.59
C ARG A 169 -10.72 8.78 8.17
N ALA A 170 -11.02 10.06 8.37
CA ALA A 170 -10.08 11.14 8.08
C ALA A 170 -8.79 11.02 8.91
N ARG A 171 -8.85 10.68 10.20
CA ARG A 171 -7.66 10.45 11.04
C ARG A 171 -6.79 9.32 10.48
N VAL A 172 -7.41 8.21 10.08
CA VAL A 172 -6.70 7.09 9.46
C VAL A 172 -6.04 7.51 8.14
N ASP A 173 -6.75 8.23 7.28
CA ASP A 173 -6.18 8.75 6.02
C ASP A 173 -4.94 9.63 6.27
N ARG A 174 -4.94 10.43 7.34
CA ARG A 174 -3.78 11.24 7.71
C ARG A 174 -2.60 10.39 8.19
N LEU A 175 -2.82 9.37 9.02
CA LEU A 175 -1.73 8.50 9.45
C LEU A 175 -1.17 7.66 8.28
N VAL A 176 -2.04 7.20 7.38
CA VAL A 176 -1.64 6.53 6.13
C VAL A 176 -0.85 7.46 5.22
N ALA A 177 -1.19 8.75 5.16
CA ALA A 177 -0.42 9.74 4.41
C ALA A 177 1.01 9.90 5.00
N VAL A 178 1.15 9.87 6.33
CA VAL A 178 2.48 9.85 6.99
C VAL A 178 3.22 8.56 6.63
N ALA A 179 2.58 7.41 6.71
CA ALA A 179 3.18 6.12 6.32
C ALA A 179 3.64 6.13 4.86
N ALA A 180 2.89 6.78 3.96
CA ALA A 180 3.29 6.94 2.57
C ALA A 180 4.52 7.85 2.39
N VAL A 181 4.66 8.90 3.21
CA VAL A 181 5.89 9.71 3.23
C VAL A 181 7.07 8.87 3.70
N VAL A 182 6.92 8.12 4.80
CA VAL A 182 7.99 7.25 5.34
C VAL A 182 8.38 6.17 4.34
N ALA A 183 7.41 5.50 3.71
CA ALA A 183 7.68 4.48 2.71
C ALA A 183 8.39 5.06 1.48
N ARG A 184 8.01 6.26 1.04
CA ARG A 184 8.73 6.98 -0.02
C ARG A 184 10.14 7.36 0.41
N ASP A 185 10.32 7.86 1.64
CA ASP A 185 11.64 8.23 2.16
C ASP A 185 12.56 7.02 2.26
N GLN A 186 12.07 5.89 2.79
CA GLN A 186 12.83 4.64 2.82
C GLN A 186 13.16 4.12 1.41
N ALA A 187 12.25 4.31 0.44
CA ALA A 187 12.55 4.02 -0.95
C ALA A 187 13.57 4.99 -1.56
N ASN A 188 13.52 6.28 -1.19
CA ASN A 188 14.34 7.39 -1.70
C ASN A 188 15.74 7.47 -1.07
N ALA A 189 15.87 7.02 0.18
CA ALA A 189 17.10 6.71 0.90
C ALA A 189 17.84 5.51 0.31
N GLY A 190 17.38 5.07 -0.87
CA GLY A 190 17.91 4.07 -1.76
C GLY A 190 19.40 3.79 -1.62
N ASP A 191 19.75 2.51 -1.74
CA ASP A 191 21.11 2.01 -1.55
C ASP A 191 22.12 2.92 -2.24
N ARG A 192 22.86 3.67 -1.42
CA ARG A 192 24.03 4.41 -1.89
C ARG A 192 25.10 3.39 -2.16
N VAL A 193 25.36 3.14 -3.44
CA VAL A 193 26.35 2.17 -3.88
C VAL A 193 27.55 2.92 -4.44
N VAL A 194 28.73 2.57 -3.96
CA VAL A 194 29.99 2.99 -4.59
C VAL A 194 30.39 1.90 -5.57
N LEU A 195 30.51 2.27 -6.84
CA LEU A 195 30.98 1.38 -7.90
C LEU A 195 32.51 1.15 -7.79
N PRO A 196 33.07 0.10 -8.42
CA PRO A 196 34.51 -0.19 -8.36
C PRO A 196 35.41 0.94 -8.88
N ASP A 197 34.89 1.78 -9.78
CA ASP A 197 35.57 2.96 -10.33
C ASP A 197 35.51 4.20 -9.42
N GLY A 198 34.87 4.08 -8.24
CA GLY A 198 34.67 5.17 -7.28
C GLY A 198 33.40 5.99 -7.53
N SER A 199 32.70 5.78 -8.64
CA SER A 199 31.45 6.48 -8.95
C SER A 199 30.37 6.13 -7.93
N ARG A 200 29.62 7.14 -7.47
CA ARG A 200 28.55 6.96 -6.49
C ARG A 200 27.19 6.93 -7.18
N LEU A 201 26.41 5.90 -6.87
CA LEU A 201 25.04 5.75 -7.30
C LEU A 201 24.09 5.81 -6.12
N ARG A 202 22.89 6.33 -6.37
CA ARG A 202 21.72 6.21 -5.51
C ARG A 202 20.64 5.44 -6.26
N ILE A 203 20.27 4.26 -5.77
CA ILE A 203 19.26 3.41 -6.41
C ILE A 203 17.98 3.44 -5.58
N ARG A 204 16.88 3.95 -6.15
CA ARG A 204 15.58 4.10 -5.47
C ARG A 204 14.41 3.67 -6.33
N LEU A 205 13.22 3.54 -5.73
CA LEU A 205 11.98 3.40 -6.50
C LEU A 205 11.71 4.67 -7.34
N GLY A 206 11.15 4.46 -8.52
CA GLY A 206 10.64 5.53 -9.37
C GLY A 206 9.23 5.96 -8.97
N GLY A 207 8.96 7.26 -9.10
CA GLY A 207 7.64 7.88 -8.97
C GLY A 207 7.22 8.55 -10.28
N PRO A 208 5.94 8.92 -10.45
CA PRO A 208 5.47 9.62 -11.65
C PRO A 208 6.23 10.95 -11.89
N GLU A 209 6.75 11.58 -10.84
CA GLU A 209 7.60 12.77 -10.91
C GLU A 209 8.93 12.56 -11.67
N ASP A 210 9.35 11.31 -11.87
CA ASP A 210 10.60 10.97 -12.56
C ASP A 210 10.48 10.89 -14.09
N ALA A 211 9.30 11.19 -14.64
CA ALA A 211 9.07 11.14 -16.09
C ALA A 211 10.11 11.95 -16.89
N GLY A 212 10.52 13.13 -16.38
CA GLY A 212 11.57 13.93 -17.00
C GLY A 212 12.93 13.23 -17.02
N HIS A 213 13.34 12.64 -15.89
CA HIS A 213 14.60 11.89 -15.80
C HIS A 213 14.62 10.66 -16.74
N VAL A 214 13.48 9.97 -16.88
CA VAL A 214 13.33 8.84 -17.82
C VAL A 214 13.44 9.31 -19.28
N ALA A 215 12.82 10.43 -19.63
CA ALA A 215 12.93 11.02 -20.96
C ALA A 215 14.38 11.36 -21.33
N ASP A 216 15.11 11.96 -20.38
CA ASP A 216 16.50 12.32 -20.55
C ASP A 216 17.40 11.07 -20.71
N LEU A 217 17.16 10.00 -19.94
CA LEU A 217 17.86 8.73 -20.09
C LEU A 217 17.64 8.14 -21.49
N LEU A 218 16.39 8.07 -21.96
CA LEU A 218 16.06 7.53 -23.28
C LEU A 218 16.73 8.33 -24.41
N THR A 219 16.78 9.65 -24.28
CA THR A 219 17.42 10.53 -25.27
C THR A 219 18.93 10.28 -25.38
N ARG A 220 19.60 9.96 -24.27
CA ARG A 220 21.05 9.68 -24.26
C ARG A 220 21.40 8.24 -24.66
N CYS A 221 20.49 7.29 -24.49
CA CYS A 221 20.72 5.89 -24.84
C CYS A 221 20.82 5.71 -26.36
N SER A 222 21.79 4.90 -26.79
CA SER A 222 21.91 4.52 -28.20
C SER A 222 20.66 3.78 -28.68
N ARG A 223 20.43 3.81 -30.00
CA ARG A 223 19.35 3.03 -30.62
C ARG A 223 19.44 1.55 -30.27
N SER A 224 20.65 0.98 -30.24
CA SER A 224 20.85 -0.42 -29.87
C SER A 224 20.45 -0.71 -28.42
N ALA A 225 20.79 0.17 -27.47
CA ALA A 225 20.39 0.04 -26.07
C ALA A 225 18.87 0.15 -25.88
N ARG A 226 18.23 1.07 -26.62
CA ARG A 226 16.77 1.23 -26.61
C ARG A 226 16.06 0.05 -27.26
N GLU A 227 16.51 -0.42 -28.41
CA GLU A 227 15.95 -1.59 -29.09
C GLU A 227 16.07 -2.85 -28.22
N ALA A 228 17.17 -3.01 -27.48
CA ALA A 228 17.34 -4.12 -26.53
C ALA A 228 16.30 -4.08 -25.38
N ARG A 229 15.75 -2.90 -25.07
CA ARG A 229 14.69 -2.71 -24.06
C ARG A 229 13.29 -2.71 -24.67
N PHE A 230 13.12 -2.14 -25.86
CA PHE A 230 11.87 -1.93 -26.59
C PHE A 230 12.01 -2.60 -27.95
N VAL A 231 11.34 -3.75 -28.15
CA VAL A 231 11.46 -4.61 -29.34
C VAL A 231 11.32 -3.85 -30.67
N ALA A 232 10.65 -2.70 -30.67
CA ALA A 232 10.72 -1.70 -31.73
C ALA A 232 10.85 -0.30 -31.12
N ASP A 233 11.82 0.46 -31.60
CA ASP A 233 11.99 1.89 -31.31
C ASP A 233 12.07 2.64 -32.64
N ASP A 234 11.02 3.38 -32.98
CA ASP A 234 10.93 4.21 -34.17
C ASP A 234 11.62 5.57 -33.99
N GLY A 235 12.16 5.84 -32.80
CA GLY A 235 12.88 7.07 -32.48
C GLY A 235 11.96 8.25 -32.15
N GLU A 236 10.65 8.04 -32.02
CA GLU A 236 9.70 9.12 -31.69
C GLU A 236 9.75 9.48 -30.20
N ARG A 237 9.48 10.76 -29.88
CA ARG A 237 9.38 11.18 -28.47
C ARG A 237 8.13 10.57 -27.85
N LEU A 238 8.32 9.79 -26.78
CA LEU A 238 7.21 9.19 -26.06
C LEU A 238 6.35 10.26 -25.35
N PRO A 239 5.01 10.10 -25.34
CA PRO A 239 4.13 10.99 -24.57
C PRO A 239 4.44 10.96 -23.07
N VAL A 240 4.20 12.06 -22.36
CA VAL A 240 4.47 12.18 -20.90
C VAL A 240 3.83 11.06 -20.09
N ARG A 241 2.58 10.69 -20.38
CA ARG A 241 1.88 9.59 -19.71
C ARG A 241 2.60 8.24 -19.85
N TRP A 242 3.30 8.01 -20.96
CA TRP A 242 4.10 6.80 -21.12
C TRP A 242 5.36 6.84 -20.26
N LEU A 243 6.03 8.00 -20.21
CA LEU A 243 7.19 8.22 -19.35
C LEU A 243 6.86 8.08 -17.87
N GLU A 244 5.71 8.60 -17.44
CA GLU A 244 5.18 8.41 -16.08
C GLU A 244 4.95 6.92 -15.77
N ARG A 245 4.36 6.16 -16.70
CA ARG A 245 4.17 4.70 -16.53
C ARG A 245 5.48 3.93 -16.57
N LEU A 246 6.50 4.42 -17.28
CA LEU A 246 7.83 3.84 -17.24
C LEU A 246 8.52 4.14 -15.89
N ALA A 247 8.32 5.32 -15.34
CA ALA A 247 8.88 5.70 -14.06
C ALA A 247 8.19 4.99 -12.88
N ALA A 248 6.85 4.89 -12.93
CA ALA A 248 6.02 4.32 -11.88
C ALA A 248 4.84 3.53 -12.51
N PRO A 249 5.05 2.26 -12.88
CA PRO A 249 4.00 1.46 -13.49
C PRO A 249 2.86 1.17 -12.49
N PRO A 250 1.59 1.26 -12.91
CA PRO A 250 0.44 1.12 -12.00
C PRO A 250 0.31 -0.30 -11.42
N GLU A 251 0.69 -1.30 -12.22
CA GLU A 251 0.71 -2.70 -11.81
C GLU A 251 2.16 -3.17 -11.67
N GLY A 252 3.08 -2.42 -11.05
CA GLY A 252 4.43 -2.92 -10.84
C GLY A 252 5.29 -1.93 -10.11
N PHE A 253 6.59 -1.98 -10.34
CA PHE A 253 7.49 -0.92 -9.88
C PHE A 253 8.72 -0.81 -10.77
N SER A 254 9.36 0.36 -10.70
CA SER A 254 10.66 0.63 -11.33
C SER A 254 11.69 0.97 -10.27
N LEU A 255 12.92 0.50 -10.45
CA LEU A 255 14.10 1.01 -9.76
C LEU A 255 14.92 1.88 -10.69
N LEU A 256 15.35 3.02 -10.17
CA LEU A 256 16.04 4.08 -10.87
C LEU A 256 17.43 4.29 -10.22
N ALA A 257 18.48 4.21 -11.03
CA ALA A 257 19.87 4.43 -10.61
C ALA A 257 20.32 5.83 -11.01
N PHE A 258 20.47 6.71 -10.02
CA PHE A 258 20.95 8.07 -10.20
C PHE A 258 22.45 8.18 -9.88
N ALA A 259 23.20 8.85 -10.73
CA ALA A 259 24.57 9.28 -10.41
C ALA A 259 24.54 10.40 -9.33
N GLU A 260 25.70 10.66 -8.71
CA GLU A 260 25.86 11.77 -7.74
C GLU A 260 25.50 13.14 -8.33
N SER A 261 25.62 13.31 -9.66
CA SER A 261 25.17 14.51 -10.39
C SER A 261 23.64 14.69 -10.40
N GLY A 262 22.87 13.71 -9.97
CA GLY A 262 21.41 13.69 -10.07
C GLY A 262 20.88 13.17 -11.41
N GLN A 263 21.75 12.78 -12.34
CA GLN A 263 21.34 12.20 -13.61
C GLN A 263 20.92 10.73 -13.46
N LEU A 264 19.80 10.35 -14.08
CA LEU A 264 19.39 8.96 -14.17
C LEU A 264 20.25 8.24 -15.21
N VAL A 265 21.01 7.22 -14.80
CA VAL A 265 21.98 6.51 -15.65
C VAL A 265 21.57 5.07 -15.96
N GLY A 266 20.55 4.57 -15.28
CA GLY A 266 19.92 3.28 -15.58
C GLY A 266 18.60 3.11 -14.84
N MET A 267 17.77 2.23 -15.38
CA MET A 267 16.49 1.87 -14.78
C MET A 267 16.16 0.40 -15.03
N ALA A 268 15.43 -0.20 -14.11
CA ALA A 268 14.87 -1.53 -14.29
C ALA A 268 13.42 -1.57 -13.81
N GLN A 269 12.58 -2.39 -14.45
CA GLN A 269 11.16 -2.52 -14.17
C GLN A 269 10.83 -3.96 -13.82
N CYS A 270 9.84 -4.14 -12.95
CA CYS A 270 9.25 -5.42 -12.60
C CYS A 270 7.73 -5.32 -12.77
N LEU A 271 7.19 -6.04 -13.74
CA LEU A 271 5.78 -5.99 -14.17
C LEU A 271 5.19 -7.41 -14.17
N PRO A 272 3.94 -7.63 -13.75
CA PRO A 272 3.25 -8.91 -13.88
C PRO A 272 3.25 -9.34 -15.35
N GLN A 273 3.60 -10.61 -15.60
CA GLN A 273 3.59 -11.16 -16.94
C GLN A 273 2.17 -11.53 -17.40
N ASP A 274 1.29 -11.92 -16.47
CA ASP A 274 -0.09 -12.31 -16.74
C ASP A 274 -1.09 -11.27 -16.19
N ALA A 275 -2.22 -11.09 -16.87
CA ALA A 275 -3.34 -10.28 -16.40
C ALA A 275 -3.91 -10.87 -15.10
N PRO A 276 -4.53 -10.06 -14.21
CA PRO A 276 -4.85 -10.46 -12.85
C PRO A 276 -6.05 -11.43 -12.80
N GLN A 277 -5.80 -12.72 -13.06
CA GLN A 277 -6.81 -13.77 -12.94
C GLN A 277 -6.43 -14.91 -12.00
N ASP A 278 -5.17 -15.05 -11.59
CA ASP A 278 -4.81 -16.05 -10.57
C ASP A 278 -3.83 -15.50 -9.52
N ARG A 279 -4.25 -15.54 -8.26
CA ARG A 279 -3.64 -14.82 -7.12
C ARG A 279 -2.82 -15.76 -6.24
N SER A 280 -1.84 -16.42 -6.83
CA SER A 280 -0.77 -17.05 -6.05
C SER A 280 0.57 -16.94 -6.77
N GLY A 281 1.39 -15.98 -6.34
CA GLY A 281 2.82 -15.95 -6.67
C GLY A 281 3.17 -15.85 -8.16
N GLY A 282 2.53 -14.97 -8.93
CA GLY A 282 2.74 -14.87 -10.38
C GLY A 282 4.14 -14.45 -10.82
N ALA A 283 4.53 -14.88 -12.02
CA ALA A 283 5.78 -14.50 -12.67
C ALA A 283 5.75 -13.01 -13.08
N HIS A 284 6.86 -12.30 -12.87
CA HIS A 284 7.00 -10.90 -13.27
C HIS A 284 8.11 -10.72 -14.30
N GLU A 285 7.80 -10.03 -15.39
CA GLU A 285 8.75 -9.63 -16.41
C GLU A 285 9.66 -8.50 -15.91
N VAL A 286 10.95 -8.64 -16.21
CA VAL A 286 12.01 -7.69 -15.89
C VAL A 286 12.51 -7.03 -17.17
N GLY A 287 12.37 -5.71 -17.22
CA GLY A 287 12.98 -4.87 -18.25
C GLY A 287 14.15 -4.07 -17.69
N LEU A 288 15.26 -3.96 -18.42
CA LEU A 288 16.45 -3.21 -17.99
C LEU A 288 16.92 -2.26 -19.10
N LEU A 289 17.28 -1.04 -18.72
CA LEU A 289 17.95 -0.07 -19.58
C LEU A 289 19.09 0.60 -18.80
N VAL A 290 20.28 0.64 -19.37
CA VAL A 290 21.44 1.33 -18.79
C VAL A 290 22.09 2.15 -19.90
N GLU A 291 22.36 3.42 -19.62
CA GLU A 291 23.04 4.33 -20.55
C GLU A 291 24.38 3.73 -20.98
N ASP A 292 24.70 3.80 -22.27
CA ASP A 292 25.83 3.12 -22.90
C ASP A 292 27.17 3.34 -22.16
N GLY A 293 27.47 4.59 -21.79
CA GLY A 293 28.70 4.93 -21.05
C GLY A 293 28.79 4.35 -19.63
N TRP A 294 27.65 3.96 -19.05
CA TRP A 294 27.53 3.38 -17.72
C TRP A 294 27.34 1.85 -17.75
N GLN A 295 27.21 1.26 -18.93
CA GLN A 295 27.14 -0.19 -19.08
C GLN A 295 28.45 -0.86 -18.63
N ARG A 296 28.38 -2.14 -18.27
CA ARG A 296 29.52 -2.96 -17.82
C ARG A 296 30.17 -2.54 -16.49
N HIS A 297 29.65 -1.52 -15.79
CA HIS A 297 30.07 -1.12 -14.45
C HIS A 297 29.28 -1.82 -13.31
N GLY A 298 28.47 -2.84 -13.63
CA GLY A 298 27.71 -3.61 -12.63
C GLY A 298 26.33 -3.04 -12.27
N ILE A 299 25.94 -1.89 -12.83
CA ILE A 299 24.66 -1.22 -12.54
C ILE A 299 23.46 -2.10 -12.84
N GLY A 300 23.45 -2.78 -14.00
CA GLY A 300 22.37 -3.72 -14.33
C GLY A 300 22.21 -4.82 -13.28
N THR A 301 23.32 -5.36 -12.76
CA THR A 301 23.30 -6.38 -11.71
C THR A 301 22.76 -5.82 -10.39
N LEU A 302 23.15 -4.59 -10.02
CA LEU A 302 22.64 -3.91 -8.83
C LEU A 302 21.13 -3.67 -8.92
N LEU A 303 20.65 -3.20 -10.08
CA LEU A 303 19.23 -2.97 -10.35
C LEU A 303 18.43 -4.27 -10.27
N VAL A 304 18.89 -5.35 -10.92
CA VAL A 304 18.19 -6.66 -10.87
C VAL A 304 18.18 -7.24 -9.44
N ARG A 305 19.27 -7.10 -8.68
CA ARG A 305 19.30 -7.53 -7.27
C ARG A 305 18.33 -6.71 -6.41
N GLY A 306 18.25 -5.40 -6.65
CA GLY A 306 17.25 -4.54 -6.01
C GLY A 306 15.83 -4.97 -6.35
N LEU A 307 15.54 -5.24 -7.63
CA LEU A 307 14.24 -5.72 -8.09
C LEU A 307 13.88 -7.04 -7.41
N ALA A 308 14.80 -8.01 -7.36
CA ALA A 308 14.56 -9.30 -6.74
C ALA A 308 14.22 -9.21 -5.25
N ARG A 309 14.97 -8.41 -4.47
CA ARG A 309 14.66 -8.18 -3.05
C ARG A 309 13.26 -7.59 -2.87
N ARG A 310 12.92 -6.60 -3.71
CA ARG A 310 11.62 -5.92 -3.62
C ARG A 310 10.47 -6.82 -4.07
N ALA A 311 10.64 -7.53 -5.19
CA ALA A 311 9.67 -8.47 -5.73
C ALA A 311 9.38 -9.60 -4.72
N LEU A 312 10.42 -10.13 -4.06
CA LEU A 312 10.25 -11.11 -2.99
C LEU A 312 9.42 -10.54 -1.82
N ALA A 313 9.67 -9.29 -1.41
CA ALA A 313 8.89 -8.62 -0.37
C ALA A 313 7.43 -8.36 -0.76
N ASP A 314 7.15 -8.24 -2.06
CA ASP A 314 5.81 -8.12 -2.65
C ASP A 314 5.15 -9.49 -2.97
N GLY A 315 5.80 -10.61 -2.61
CA GLY A 315 5.25 -11.97 -2.77
C GLY A 315 5.41 -12.57 -4.18
N VAL A 316 6.25 -11.99 -5.03
CA VAL A 316 6.57 -12.51 -6.36
C VAL A 316 7.42 -13.78 -6.23
N THR A 317 7.09 -14.83 -6.96
CA THR A 317 7.81 -16.12 -6.87
C THR A 317 8.80 -16.36 -8.01
N GLU A 318 8.64 -15.67 -9.14
CA GLU A 318 9.49 -15.84 -10.32
C GLU A 318 9.69 -14.50 -11.04
N LEU A 319 10.93 -14.25 -11.46
CA LEU A 319 11.30 -13.18 -12.38
C LEU A 319 11.60 -13.77 -13.75
N VAL A 320 11.14 -13.10 -14.79
CA VAL A 320 11.32 -13.50 -16.18
C VAL A 320 11.94 -12.35 -16.95
N ALA A 321 12.91 -12.62 -17.82
CA ALA A 321 13.43 -11.63 -18.75
C ALA A 321 13.43 -12.21 -20.16
N VAL A 322 12.94 -11.42 -21.09
CA VAL A 322 12.78 -11.79 -22.50
C VAL A 322 13.76 -10.99 -23.34
N SER A 323 14.44 -11.65 -24.27
CA SER A 323 15.40 -11.02 -25.19
C SER A 323 15.36 -11.66 -26.57
N THR A 324 15.54 -10.88 -27.62
CA THR A 324 15.58 -11.42 -28.99
C THR A 324 16.96 -12.01 -29.30
N ALA A 325 17.03 -12.97 -30.22
CA ALA A 325 18.29 -13.57 -30.65
C ALA A 325 19.29 -12.53 -31.22
N ALA A 326 18.80 -11.43 -31.78
CA ALA A 326 19.61 -10.36 -32.36
C ALA A 326 20.25 -9.42 -31.32
N GLN A 327 19.74 -9.35 -30.08
CA GLN A 327 20.03 -8.22 -29.16
C GLN A 327 20.94 -8.53 -27.97
N ALA A 328 21.42 -9.76 -27.81
CA ALA A 328 22.51 -10.10 -26.86
C ALA A 328 22.94 -11.56 -26.93
N GLY A 329 22.19 -12.41 -27.63
CA GLY A 329 22.27 -13.86 -27.48
C GLY A 329 21.89 -14.30 -26.05
N ARG A 330 21.58 -15.60 -25.89
CA ARG A 330 21.31 -16.29 -24.62
C ARG A 330 22.13 -15.78 -23.41
N ALA A 331 23.40 -15.48 -23.65
CA ALA A 331 24.39 -15.27 -22.60
C ALA A 331 24.28 -13.93 -21.85
N GLY A 332 23.65 -12.90 -22.41
CA GLY A 332 23.56 -11.58 -21.75
C GLY A 332 22.70 -11.61 -20.48
N THR A 333 21.43 -12.00 -20.66
CA THR A 333 20.41 -12.04 -19.60
C THR A 333 20.69 -13.16 -18.60
N GLU A 334 21.14 -14.33 -19.07
CA GLU A 334 21.54 -15.46 -18.21
C GLU A 334 22.66 -15.05 -17.23
N ARG A 335 23.73 -14.41 -17.74
CA ARG A 335 24.83 -13.93 -16.88
C ARG A 335 24.39 -12.83 -15.93
N LEU A 336 23.46 -11.97 -16.35
CA LEU A 336 22.95 -10.89 -15.52
C LEU A 336 22.22 -11.44 -14.29
N PHE A 337 21.32 -12.40 -14.48
CA PHE A 337 20.59 -13.05 -13.39
C PHE A 337 21.54 -13.84 -12.48
N ALA A 338 22.45 -14.62 -13.07
CA ALA A 338 23.46 -15.35 -12.31
C ALA A 338 24.33 -14.44 -11.44
N ARG A 339 24.81 -13.30 -11.97
CA ARG A 339 25.58 -12.30 -11.21
C ARG A 339 24.76 -11.59 -10.14
N ALA A 340 23.45 -11.48 -10.32
CA ALA A 340 22.54 -10.96 -9.30
C ALA A 340 22.34 -11.94 -8.13
N GLY A 341 22.85 -13.18 -8.25
CA GLY A 341 22.66 -14.25 -7.27
C GLY A 341 21.39 -15.06 -7.50
N LEU A 342 20.81 -14.99 -8.71
CA LEU A 342 19.55 -15.63 -9.06
C LEU A 342 19.83 -16.88 -9.90
N PRO A 343 19.44 -18.08 -9.43
CA PRO A 343 19.48 -19.29 -10.26
C PRO A 343 18.56 -19.11 -11.47
N VAL A 344 19.10 -19.32 -12.67
CA VAL A 344 18.40 -19.01 -13.93
C VAL A 344 18.20 -20.25 -14.78
N LEU A 345 17.01 -20.39 -15.35
CA LEU A 345 16.66 -21.37 -16.38
C LEU A 345 16.39 -20.61 -17.68
N THR A 346 16.99 -21.06 -18.78
CA THR A 346 16.82 -20.42 -20.09
C THR A 346 16.07 -21.31 -21.06
N LYS A 347 15.09 -20.74 -21.76
CA LYS A 347 14.35 -21.38 -22.85
C LYS A 347 14.51 -20.57 -24.14
N TYR A 348 14.56 -21.25 -25.27
CA TYR A 348 14.55 -20.63 -26.59
C TYR A 348 13.35 -21.12 -27.40
N ALA A 349 12.58 -20.19 -27.95
CA ALA A 349 11.48 -20.49 -28.85
C ALA A 349 11.27 -19.30 -29.80
N ASP A 350 10.97 -19.56 -31.07
CA ASP A 350 10.58 -18.55 -32.07
C ASP A 350 11.51 -17.32 -32.16
N GLY A 351 12.83 -17.51 -32.05
CA GLY A 351 13.79 -16.41 -32.13
C GLY A 351 13.98 -15.60 -30.83
N VAL A 352 13.35 -16.04 -29.74
CA VAL A 352 13.33 -15.35 -28.45
C VAL A 352 13.94 -16.23 -27.35
N TRP A 353 14.82 -15.63 -26.55
CA TRP A 353 15.35 -16.19 -25.32
C TRP A 353 14.54 -15.71 -24.13
N GLU A 354 14.07 -16.65 -23.33
CA GLU A 354 13.41 -16.40 -22.06
C GLU A 354 14.28 -16.93 -20.91
N ALA A 355 14.66 -16.04 -20.00
CA ALA A 355 15.41 -16.37 -18.80
C ALA A 355 14.49 -16.24 -17.58
N ARG A 356 14.34 -17.33 -16.82
CA ARG A 356 13.47 -17.40 -15.63
C ARG A 356 14.30 -17.63 -14.39
N ALA A 357 14.04 -16.88 -13.33
CA ALA A 357 14.65 -17.05 -12.02
C ALA A 357 13.59 -17.13 -10.93
N ARG A 358 13.57 -18.25 -10.21
CA ARG A 358 12.71 -18.40 -9.03
C ARG A 358 13.30 -17.63 -7.86
N LEU A 359 12.47 -16.86 -7.18
CA LEU A 359 12.83 -16.07 -6.00
C LEU A 359 12.64 -16.84 -4.68
N ARG A 360 12.22 -18.12 -4.74
CA ARG A 360 11.84 -18.91 -3.56
C ARG A 360 12.85 -18.81 -2.42
N THR A 361 12.34 -18.45 -1.25
CA THR A 361 12.80 -18.93 0.05
C THR A 361 12.22 -20.33 0.26
N ASP A 362 13.07 -21.36 0.27
CA ASP A 362 12.61 -22.70 0.61
C ASP A 362 12.48 -22.84 2.12
N ALA A 363 11.29 -23.18 2.60
CA ALA A 363 11.13 -23.79 3.91
C ALA A 363 11.56 -25.27 3.94
N ARG A 364 11.88 -25.89 2.79
CA ARG A 364 12.40 -27.27 2.67
C ARG A 364 13.24 -27.39 1.40
N GLY A 365 14.57 -27.43 1.56
CA GLY A 365 15.52 -27.51 0.45
C GLY A 365 15.52 -28.90 -0.21
N GLU A 366 14.73 -29.07 -1.26
CA GLU A 366 14.95 -30.11 -2.25
C GLU A 366 15.06 -29.51 -3.66
N PRO A 367 16.00 -30.02 -4.50
CA PRO A 367 16.16 -29.55 -5.87
C PRO A 367 14.97 -29.97 -6.72
N VAL A 368 14.31 -29.00 -7.37
CA VAL A 368 13.24 -29.29 -8.34
C VAL A 368 13.87 -29.93 -9.58
N SER A 369 13.42 -31.16 -9.85
CA SER A 369 13.79 -31.96 -11.03
C SER A 369 13.47 -31.23 -12.34
N ALA A 370 14.34 -31.39 -13.34
CA ALA A 370 14.19 -30.84 -14.69
C ALA A 370 12.93 -31.33 -15.44
N ALA A 371 12.21 -32.30 -14.89
CA ALA A 371 11.04 -32.92 -15.53
C ALA A 371 9.73 -32.12 -15.40
N ASP A 372 9.60 -31.18 -14.45
CA ASP A 372 8.35 -30.44 -14.20
C ASP A 372 8.20 -29.15 -15.04
N LEU A 373 9.16 -28.86 -15.93
CA LEU A 373 9.22 -27.63 -16.75
C LEU A 373 8.60 -27.78 -18.15
N HIS A 374 7.95 -28.90 -18.46
CA HIS A 374 7.58 -29.24 -19.84
C HIS A 374 6.22 -28.73 -20.34
N SER A 375 5.41 -28.02 -19.54
CA SER A 375 4.07 -27.57 -19.99
C SER A 375 3.83 -26.07 -19.80
N ALA A 376 4.36 -25.27 -20.73
CA ALA A 376 3.77 -24.00 -21.16
C ALA A 376 4.62 -23.47 -22.34
N VAL A 377 4.20 -23.78 -23.56
CA VAL A 377 4.80 -23.29 -24.81
C VAL A 377 3.73 -22.48 -25.54
N LEU A 378 4.18 -21.43 -26.26
CA LEU A 378 3.55 -20.68 -27.35
C LEU A 378 2.85 -19.37 -26.92
N ARG A 379 3.13 -18.17 -27.48
CA ARG A 379 3.88 -17.74 -28.68
C ARG A 379 4.33 -16.27 -28.53
N GLY A 380 5.59 -15.98 -28.86
CA GLY A 380 6.19 -14.64 -28.84
C GLY A 380 5.51 -13.59 -29.75
N GLU A 381 4.67 -14.00 -30.70
CA GLU A 381 3.86 -13.04 -31.48
C GLU A 381 2.58 -12.58 -30.78
N ALA A 382 2.04 -13.34 -29.83
CA ALA A 382 0.79 -13.00 -29.16
C ALA A 382 0.98 -11.87 -28.14
N ALA A 383 2.13 -11.85 -27.45
CA ALA A 383 2.51 -10.77 -26.54
C ALA A 383 2.77 -9.46 -27.28
N VAL A 384 3.43 -9.51 -28.45
CA VAL A 384 3.65 -8.34 -29.32
C VAL A 384 2.32 -7.83 -29.89
N ARG A 385 1.37 -8.71 -30.26
CA ARG A 385 0.02 -8.30 -30.68
C ARG A 385 -0.87 -7.84 -29.52
N ALA A 386 -0.69 -8.33 -28.29
CA ALA A 386 -1.39 -7.84 -27.12
C ALA A 386 -0.88 -6.43 -26.74
N TRP A 387 0.42 -6.22 -26.81
CA TRP A 387 1.07 -4.92 -26.67
C TRP A 387 0.60 -3.93 -27.75
N ALA A 388 0.64 -4.31 -29.04
CA ALA A 388 0.15 -3.48 -30.15
C ALA A 388 -1.38 -3.25 -30.17
N ARG A 389 -2.18 -4.10 -29.51
CA ARG A 389 -3.63 -3.88 -29.35
C ARG A 389 -3.95 -2.97 -28.17
N SER A 390 -3.10 -2.94 -27.14
CA SER A 390 -3.22 -2.02 -26.01
C SER A 390 -2.86 -0.57 -26.36
N THR A 391 -2.18 -0.34 -27.48
CA THR A 391 -1.79 0.98 -28.00
C THR A 391 -2.78 1.59 -29.01
N ALA A 392 -3.90 0.90 -29.29
CA ALA A 392 -4.94 1.39 -30.19
C ALA A 392 -6.19 1.95 -29.48
N ARG A 393 -6.13 2.25 -28.16
CA ARG A 393 -7.22 2.90 -27.42
C ARG A 393 -6.74 3.90 -26.40
#